data_AF-A0A7Y6X243-F1
#
_entry.id   AF-A0A7Y6X243-F1
#
_cell.length_a   1.000
_cell.length_b   1.000
_cell.length_c   1.000
_cell.angle_alpha   90.00
_cell.angle_beta   90.00
_cell.angle_gamma   90.00
#
_symmetry.space_group_name_H-M   'P 1'
#
loop_
_entity.id
_entity.type
_entity.pdbx_description
1 polymer ?
#
loop_
_entity_poly.entity_id
_entity_poly.type
_entity_poly.pdbx_seq_one_letter_code
_entity_poly.pdbx_strand_id
1 'polypeptide(L)'
;MTMAITKHPTLKRAIQPMPASVREALVKRGLMEAYKARPPYQQNDYLGWIARARLEATRQKRLDQMLDELDGGTKYMNMAWSGGRK
;
A
#
# COMPACT_ATOMS: atom_id res chain seq x y z
N MET A 1 -7.66 -14.09 -26.26
CA MET A 1 -6.73 -13.97 -25.12
C MET A 1 -6.38 -12.51 -24.90
N THR A 2 -6.90 -11.87 -23.84
CA THR A 2 -6.52 -10.50 -23.49
C THR A 2 -5.13 -10.52 -22.85
N MET A 3 -4.16 -9.89 -23.51
CA MET A 3 -2.81 -9.77 -22.98
C MET A 3 -2.82 -8.89 -21.73
N ALA A 4 -2.52 -9.48 -20.58
CA ALA A 4 -2.28 -8.74 -19.36
C ALA A 4 -0.99 -7.93 -19.55
N ILE A 5 -1.13 -6.61 -19.72
CA ILE A 5 -0.02 -5.68 -19.85
C ILE A 5 0.75 -5.70 -18.53
N THR A 6 1.89 -6.39 -18.49
CA THR A 6 2.77 -6.39 -17.32
C THR A 6 3.38 -4.99 -17.20
N LYS A 7 2.77 -4.11 -16.42
CA LYS A 7 3.33 -2.79 -16.10
C LYS A 7 4.64 -3.01 -15.34
N HIS A 8 5.75 -2.82 -16.04
CA HIS A 8 7.07 -2.75 -15.41
C HIS A 8 7.06 -1.60 -14.39
N PRO A 9 7.47 -1.83 -13.13
CA PRO A 9 7.47 -0.77 -12.13
C PRO A 9 8.47 0.32 -12.56
N THR A 10 7.97 1.49 -12.91
CA THR A 10 8.74 2.69 -13.28
C THR A 10 9.42 3.34 -12.07
N LEU A 11 9.75 2.56 -11.04
CA LEU A 11 10.31 3.05 -9.79
C LEU A 11 11.81 3.26 -9.95
N LYS A 12 12.25 4.50 -9.73
CA LYS A 12 13.68 4.83 -9.60
C LYS A 12 14.26 4.43 -8.24
N ARG A 13 13.40 4.08 -7.27
CA ARG A 13 13.76 3.75 -5.90
C ARG A 13 13.74 2.24 -5.68
N ALA A 14 14.59 1.77 -4.75
CA ALA A 14 14.61 0.38 -4.33
C ALA A 14 13.22 -0.06 -3.82
N ILE A 15 12.78 -1.21 -4.33
CA ILE A 15 11.50 -1.82 -3.96
C ILE A 15 11.59 -2.30 -2.51
N GLN A 16 10.62 -1.88 -1.70
CA GLN A 16 10.50 -2.28 -0.31
C GLN A 16 9.79 -3.64 -0.24
N PRO A 17 10.37 -4.64 0.44
CA PRO A 17 9.68 -5.91 0.63
C PRO A 17 8.45 -5.71 1.50
N MET A 18 7.39 -6.48 1.24
CA MET A 18 6.18 -6.44 2.07
C MET A 18 6.45 -7.16 3.40
N PRO A 19 6.34 -6.49 4.57
CA PRO A 19 6.43 -7.15 5.85
C PRO A 19 5.28 -8.14 6.04
N ALA A 20 5.53 -9.26 6.74
CA ALA A 20 4.53 -10.28 7.01
C ALA A 20 3.28 -9.70 7.69
N SER A 21 3.46 -8.86 8.71
CA SER A 21 2.36 -8.18 9.43
C SER A 21 1.45 -7.35 8.53
N VAL A 22 2.02 -6.71 7.50
CA VAL A 22 1.25 -5.94 6.52
C VAL A 22 0.42 -6.89 5.64
N ARG A 23 1.02 -7.99 5.16
CA ARG A 23 0.32 -8.99 4.35
C ARG A 23 -0.83 -9.63 5.12
N GLU A 24 -0.58 -10.04 6.36
CA GLU A 24 -1.59 -10.65 7.22
C GLU A 24 -2.76 -9.70 7.48
N ALA A 25 -2.48 -8.42 7.77
CA ALA A 25 -3.53 -7.44 7.98
C ALA A 25 -4.34 -7.13 6.72
N LEU A 26 -3.69 -7.04 5.55
CA LEU A 26 -4.35 -6.88 4.26
C LEU A 26 -5.28 -8.06 3.94
N VAL A 27 -4.82 -9.29 4.16
CA VAL A 27 -5.64 -10.49 3.95
C VAL A 27 -6.79 -10.53 4.94
N LYS A 28 -6.54 -10.28 6.23
CA LYS A 28 -7.55 -10.28 7.28
C LYS A 28 -8.67 -9.27 7.04
N ARG A 29 -8.35 -8.10 6.47
CA ARG A 29 -9.35 -7.06 6.13
C ARG A 29 -9.86 -7.14 4.69
N GLY A 30 -9.40 -8.09 3.87
CA GLY A 30 -9.80 -8.19 2.46
C GLY A 30 -9.30 -7.04 1.56
N LEU A 31 -8.28 -6.29 1.99
CA LEU A 31 -7.80 -5.07 1.32
C LEU A 31 -6.67 -5.34 0.31
N MET A 32 -6.35 -6.60 0.02
CA MET A 32 -5.26 -6.97 -0.88
C MET A 32 -5.45 -6.42 -2.30
N GLU A 33 -6.68 -6.44 -2.81
CA GLU A 33 -6.98 -5.89 -4.14
C GLU A 33 -6.92 -4.36 -4.16
N ALA A 34 -7.43 -3.70 -3.12
CA ALA A 34 -7.30 -2.24 -2.96
C ALA A 34 -5.83 -1.80 -2.90
N TYR A 35 -4.99 -2.57 -2.21
CA TYR A 35 -3.54 -2.34 -2.17
C TYR A 35 -2.90 -2.50 -3.55
N LYS A 36 -3.18 -3.59 -4.28
CA LYS A 36 -2.64 -3.85 -5.62
C LYS A 36 -3.10 -2.81 -6.65
N ALA A 37 -4.30 -2.25 -6.49
CA ALA A 37 -4.83 -1.19 -7.35
C ALA A 37 -4.06 0.13 -7.19
N ARG A 38 -3.35 0.34 -6.08
CA ARG A 38 -2.54 1.54 -5.89
C ARG A 38 -1.37 1.58 -6.88
N PRO A 39 -0.96 2.78 -7.34
CA PRO A 39 0.25 2.92 -8.14
C PRO A 39 1.49 2.32 -7.43
N PRO A 40 2.46 1.76 -8.16
CA PRO A 40 3.64 1.11 -7.55
C PRO A 40 4.40 1.99 -6.54
N TYR A 41 4.44 3.31 -6.75
CA TYR A 41 5.11 4.21 -5.82
C TYR A 41 4.38 4.31 -4.48
N GLN A 42 3.04 4.28 -4.48
CA GLN A 42 2.25 4.30 -3.23
C GLN A 42 2.41 3.00 -2.46
N GLN A 43 2.37 1.87 -3.17
CA GLN A 43 2.65 0.56 -2.58
C GLN A 43 4.01 0.57 -1.89
N ASN A 44 5.05 1.03 -2.60
CA ASN A 44 6.41 1.09 -2.10
C ASN A 44 6.57 2.07 -0.92
N ASP A 45 5.95 3.23 -1.00
CA ASP A 45 6.03 4.27 0.03
C ASP A 45 5.32 3.83 1.32
N TYR A 46 4.16 3.16 1.25
CA TYR A 46 3.52 2.57 2.43
C TYR A 46 4.44 1.57 3.13
N LEU A 47 4.99 0.61 2.38
CA LEU A 47 5.86 -0.42 2.95
C LEU A 47 7.11 0.19 3.58
N GLY A 48 7.76 1.12 2.89
CA GLY A 48 8.93 1.83 3.41
C GLY A 48 8.60 2.70 4.63
N TRP A 49 7.47 3.38 4.63
CA TRP A 49 7.03 4.21 5.75
C TRP A 49 6.73 3.38 6.99
N ILE A 50 6.05 2.24 6.86
CA ILE A 50 5.79 1.33 7.97
C ILE A 50 7.11 0.73 8.47
N ALA A 51 7.96 0.20 7.58
CA ALA A 51 9.20 -0.47 7.95
C ALA A 51 10.20 0.46 8.66
N ARG A 52 10.24 1.75 8.31
CA ARG A 52 11.13 2.75 8.92
C ARG A 52 10.78 3.10 10.37
N ALA A 53 9.59 2.78 10.86
CA ALA A 53 9.26 3.04 12.27
C ALA A 53 10.11 2.13 13.17
N ARG A 54 10.73 2.71 14.21
CA ARG A 54 11.59 1.97 15.16
C ARG A 54 10.79 1.26 16.26
N LEU A 55 9.67 1.86 16.67
CA LEU A 55 8.81 1.33 17.73
C LEU A 55 7.64 0.55 17.13
N GLU A 56 7.34 -0.60 17.73
CA GLU A 56 6.20 -1.45 17.32
C GLU A 56 4.87 -0.68 17.35
N ALA A 57 4.63 0.12 18.39
CA ALA A 57 3.43 0.95 18.47
C ALA A 57 3.31 1.94 17.30
N THR A 58 4.43 2.48 16.82
CA THR A 58 4.43 3.39 15.66
C THR A 58 4.24 2.61 14.35
N ARG A 59 4.83 1.41 14.23
CA ARG A 59 4.57 0.51 13.08
C ARG A 59 3.10 0.19 12.98
N GLN A 60 2.48 -0.18 14.10
CA GLN A 60 1.06 -0.51 14.18
C GLN A 60 0.19 0.68 13.80
N LYS A 61 0.42 1.87 14.36
CA LYS A 61 -0.32 3.10 13.98
C LYS A 61 -0.22 3.41 12.47
N ARG A 62 0.96 3.22 11.87
CA ARG A 62 1.16 3.44 10.42
C ARG A 62 0.44 2.39 9.58
N LEU A 63 0.46 1.14 10.03
CA LEU A 63 -0.27 0.05 9.39
C LEU A 63 -1.79 0.31 9.45
N ASP A 64 -2.32 0.67 10.62
CA ASP A 64 -3.74 0.98 10.78
C ASP A 64 -4.15 2.14 9.87
N GLN A 65 -3.34 3.21 9.82
CA GLN A 65 -3.59 4.32 8.89
C GLN A 65 -3.63 3.87 7.43
N MET A 66 -2.66 3.05 6.98
CA MET A 66 -2.67 2.51 5.62
C MET A 66 -3.95 1.72 5.34
N LEU A 67 -4.39 0.87 6.28
CA LEU A 67 -5.58 0.04 6.10
C LEU A 67 -6.85 0.89 6.00
N ASP A 68 -6.99 1.91 6.85
CA ASP A 68 -8.13 2.82 6.84
C ASP A 68 -8.18 3.66 5.55
N GLU A 69 -7.02 4.08 5.04
CA GLU A 69 -6.93 4.79 3.75
C GLU A 69 -7.23 3.89 2.54
N LEU A 70 -6.87 2.61 2.61
CA LEU A 70 -7.21 1.62 1.59
C LEU A 70 -8.71 1.30 1.59
N ASP A 71 -9.30 1.11 2.77
CA ASP A 71 -10.73 0.84 2.95
C ASP A 71 -11.58 2.03 2.49
N GLY A 72 -11.22 3.24 2.91
CA GLY A 72 -11.91 4.46 2.50
C GLY A 72 -11.67 4.85 1.03
N GLY A 73 -10.62 4.33 0.38
CA GLY A 73 -10.36 4.49 -1.06
C GLY A 73 -10.13 5.92 -1.56
N THR A 74 -10.10 6.92 -0.68
CA THR A 74 -10.09 8.35 -1.02
C THR A 74 -8.85 9.08 -0.52
N LYS A 75 -7.94 8.37 0.16
CA LYS A 75 -6.75 8.94 0.77
C LYS A 75 -5.50 8.13 0.44
N TYR A 76 -4.38 8.83 0.54
CA TYR A 76 -3.03 8.28 0.49
C TYR A 76 -2.12 9.17 1.33
N MET A 77 -1.50 8.62 2.39
CA MET A 77 -0.60 9.36 3.28
C MET A 77 -1.23 10.65 3.83
N ASN A 78 -2.48 10.56 4.32
CA ASN A 78 -3.34 11.67 4.74
C ASN A 78 -3.65 12.75 3.68
N MET A 79 -3.24 12.54 2.42
CA MET A 79 -3.59 13.42 1.31
C MET A 79 -4.80 12.87 0.57
N ALA A 80 -5.61 13.76 -0.01
CA ALA A 80 -6.69 13.37 -0.89
C ALA A 80 -6.14 12.59 -2.08
N TRP A 81 -6.72 11.42 -2.32
CA TRP A 81 -6.37 10.55 -3.43
C TRP A 81 -7.63 10.13 -4.15
N SER A 82 -7.71 10.51 -5.42
CA SER A 82 -8.82 10.14 -6.32
C SER A 82 -8.44 9.00 -7.27
N GLY A 83 -7.36 8.27 -6.99
CA GLY A 83 -6.58 7.51 -7.98
C GLY A 83 -7.19 6.22 -8.51
N GLY A 84 -8.31 6.39 -9.23
CA GLY A 84 -8.68 5.51 -10.32
C GLY A 84 -10.11 5.01 -10.29
N ARG A 85 -11.11 5.89 -10.10
CA ARG A 85 -12.46 5.58 -10.62
C ARG A 85 -12.57 6.07 -12.06
N LYS A 86 -12.45 5.14 -13.00
CA LYS A 86 -13.32 5.06 -14.17
C LYS A 86 -13.57 3.59 -14.49
#